data_AF-A0A370LHQ4-F1
#
_entry.id   AF-A0A370LHQ4-F1
#
_cell.length_a   1.000
_cell.length_b   1.000
_cell.length_c   1.000
_cell.angle_alpha   90.00
_cell.angle_beta   90.00
_cell.angle_gamma   90.00
#
_symmetry.space_group_name_H-M   'P 1'
#
loop_
_entity.id
_entity.type
_entity.pdbx_description
1 polymer ?
#
loop_
_entity_poly.entity_id
_entity_poly.type
_entity_poly.pdbx_seq_one_letter_code
_entity_poly.pdbx_strand_id
1 'polypeptide(L)' 'MDKYLLVVLMFLIAGMGIAITKDPPELILFYSMLGGSIVVIMYGSLKSRYDRKQAKRKEREERRNKKSKK' A
#
# COMPACT_ATOMS: atom_id res chain seq x y z
N MET A 1 1.27 3.69 -4.75
CA MET A 1 1.56 2.41 -4.08
C MET A 1 2.47 1.61 -4.99
N ASP A 2 3.42 0.90 -4.44
CA ASP A 2 4.29 0.04 -5.23
C ASP A 2 3.44 -0.98 -6.01
N LYS A 3 3.77 -1.23 -7.29
CA LYS A 3 2.98 -2.12 -8.15
C LYS A 3 2.94 -3.53 -7.54
N TYR A 4 4.03 -3.94 -6.90
CA TYR A 4 4.13 -5.20 -6.17
C TYR A 4 3.18 -5.27 -4.96
N LEU A 5 3.09 -4.20 -4.16
CA LEU A 5 2.17 -4.17 -3.01
C LEU A 5 0.70 -4.26 -3.45
N LEU A 6 0.36 -3.64 -4.58
CA LEU A 6 -0.99 -3.67 -5.13
C LEU A 6 -1.36 -5.07 -5.63
N VAL A 7 -0.43 -5.76 -6.31
CA VAL A 7 -0.60 -7.15 -6.75
C VAL A 7 -0.80 -8.07 -5.55
N VAL A 8 0.01 -7.93 -4.49
CA VAL A 8 -0.13 -8.73 -3.27
C VAL A 8 -1.48 -8.48 -2.59
N LEU A 9 -1.95 -7.23 -2.53
CA LEU A 9 -3.25 -6.88 -1.97
C LEU A 9 -4.42 -7.52 -2.75
N MET A 10 -4.36 -7.49 -4.08
CA MET A 10 -5.34 -8.17 -4.94
C MET A 10 -5.36 -9.68 -4.68
N PHE A 11 -4.20 -10.30 -4.50
CA PHE A 11 -4.09 -11.72 -4.19
C PHE A 11 -4.71 -12.07 -2.83
N LEU A 12 -4.51 -11.22 -1.83
CA LEU A 12 -5.09 -11.38 -0.49
C LEU A 12 -6.62 -11.26 -0.51
N ILE A 13 -7.17 -10.33 -1.28
CA ILE A 13 -8.62 -10.16 -1.45
C ILE A 13 -9.23 -11.36 -2.20
N ALA A 14 -8.58 -11.83 -3.26
CA ALA A 14 -9.02 -13.02 -4.00
C ALA A 14 -9.01 -14.26 -3.10
N GLY A 15 -7.98 -14.43 -2.28
CA GLY A 15 -7.88 -15.54 -1.33
C GLY A 15 -8.96 -15.53 -0.24
N MET A 16 -9.40 -14.36 0.22
CA MET A 16 -10.58 -14.25 1.10
C MET A 16 -11.87 -14.71 0.43
N GLY A 17 -12.06 -14.34 -0.84
CA GLY A 17 -13.23 -14.78 -1.61
C GLY A 17 -13.29 -16.31 -1.72
N ILE A 18 -12.14 -16.93 -2.00
CA ILE A 18 -12.01 -18.40 -2.08
C ILE A 18 -12.23 -19.03 -0.69
N ALA A 19 -11.69 -18.45 0.39
CA ALA A 19 -11.82 -19.00 1.74
C ALA A 19 -13.27 -19.07 2.24
N ILE A 20 -14.12 -18.11 1.83
CA ILE A 20 -15.55 -18.06 2.20
C ILE A 20 -16.40 -18.99 1.32
N THR A 21 -15.98 -19.27 0.08
CA THR A 21 -16.74 -20.14 -0.84
C THR A 21 -16.52 -21.64 -0.61
N LYS A 22 -15.59 -22.03 0.28
CA LYS A 22 -15.40 -23.42 0.69
C LYS A 22 -16.36 -23.78 1.82
N ASP A 23 -16.94 -24.97 1.76
CA ASP A 23 -17.74 -25.57 2.84
C ASP A 23 -17.02 -26.80 3.42
N PRO A 24 -16.64 -26.80 4.71
CA PRO A 24 -16.79 -25.71 5.67
C PRO A 24 -15.80 -24.54 5.40
N PRO A 25 -16.17 -23.30 5.77
CA PRO A 25 -15.32 -22.14 5.52
C PRO A 25 -13.98 -22.24 6.26
N GLU A 26 -12.89 -21.99 5.54
CA GLU A 26 -11.54 -22.05 6.09
C GLU A 26 -11.20 -20.76 6.85
N LEU A 27 -11.69 -20.67 8.09
CA LEU A 27 -11.51 -19.51 8.97
C LEU A 27 -10.03 -19.16 9.19
N ILE A 28 -9.15 -20.16 9.29
CA ILE A 28 -7.70 -19.95 9.46
C ILE A 28 -7.11 -19.21 8.26
N LEU A 29 -7.53 -19.59 7.07
CA LEU A 29 -7.06 -19.01 5.81
C LEU A 29 -7.61 -17.59 5.64
N PHE A 30 -8.87 -17.36 6.06
CA PHE A 30 -9.46 -16.03 6.13
C PHE A 30 -8.70 -15.09 7.07
N TYR A 31 -8.40 -15.51 8.32
CA TYR A 31 -7.63 -14.68 9.26
C TYR A 31 -6.19 -14.45 8.80
N SER A 32 -5.57 -15.43 8.14
CA SER A 32 -4.23 -15.27 7.56
C SER A 32 -4.22 -14.22 6.45
N MET A 33 -5.21 -14.25 5.56
CA MET A 33 -5.38 -13.25 4.49
C MET A 33 -5.69 -11.86 5.08
N LEU A 34 -6.51 -11.80 6.13
CA LEU A 34 -6.83 -10.56 6.84
C LEU A 34 -5.54 -9.96 7.45
N GLY A 35 -4.74 -10.76 8.16
CA GLY A 35 -3.45 -10.35 8.71
C GLY A 35 -2.46 -9.89 7.64
N GLY A 36 -2.35 -10.63 6.52
CA GLY A 36 -1.48 -10.26 5.40
C GLY A 36 -1.83 -8.92 4.79
N SER A 37 -3.13 -8.62 4.63
CA SER A 37 -3.59 -7.34 4.10
C SER A 37 -3.19 -6.15 4.98
N ILE A 38 -3.24 -6.33 6.31
CA ILE A 38 -2.87 -5.31 7.29
C ILE A 38 -1.38 -4.98 7.16
N VAL A 39 -0.53 -5.99 7.05
CA VAL A 39 0.93 -5.82 6.88
C VAL A 39 1.24 -5.06 5.59
N VAL A 40 0.57 -5.42 4.48
CA VAL A 40 0.72 -4.74 3.17
C VAL A 40 0.31 -3.27 3.27
N ILE A 41 -0.83 -2.98 3.88
CA ILE A 41 -1.33 -1.62 4.07
C ILE A 41 -0.38 -0.81 4.97
N MET A 42 0.09 -1.41 6.07
CA MET A 42 1.03 -0.79 6.99
C MET A 42 2.34 -0.40 6.28
N TYR A 43 2.92 -1.33 5.53
CA TYR A 43 4.16 -1.10 4.78
C TYR A 43 3.98 -0.02 3.70
N GLY A 44 2.87 -0.06 2.98
CA GLY A 44 2.52 0.94 1.97
C GLY A 44 2.27 2.33 2.57
N SER A 45 1.64 2.40 3.75
CA SER A 45 1.39 3.65 4.48
C SER A 45 2.70 4.33 4.90
N LEU A 46 3.65 3.55 5.45
CA LEU A 46 4.97 4.04 5.86
C LEU A 46 5.74 4.63 4.66
N LYS A 47 5.83 3.90 3.55
CA LYS A 47 6.49 4.37 2.31
C LYS A 47 5.80 5.61 1.73
N SER A 48 4.47 5.61 1.68
CA SER A 48 3.65 6.75 1.22
C SER A 48 3.90 8.02 2.04
N ARG A 49 4.06 7.91 3.37
CA ARG A 49 4.35 9.08 4.23
C ARG A 49 5.72 9.67 3.92
N TYR A 50 6.70 8.83 3.61
CA TYR A 50 8.05 9.25 3.27
C TYR A 50 8.09 9.93 1.89
N ASP A 51 7.47 9.33 0.87
CA ASP A 51 7.39 9.88 -0.48
C ASP A 51 6.66 11.23 -0.52
N ARG A 52 5.56 11.38 0.24
CA ARG A 52 4.83 12.65 0.35
C ARG A 52 5.67 13.77 0.96
N LYS A 53 6.56 13.45 1.92
CA LYS A 53 7.47 14.44 2.51
C LYS A 53 8.55 14.87 1.52
N GLN A 54 9.10 13.93 0.75
CA GLN A 54 10.10 14.21 -0.27
C GLN A 54 9.53 15.04 -1.43
N ALA A 55 8.34 14.69 -1.93
CA ALA A 55 7.66 15.45 -2.98
C ALA A 55 7.46 16.93 -2.58
N LYS A 56 7.00 17.19 -1.35
CA LYS A 56 6.83 18.56 -0.83
C LYS A 56 8.14 19.32 -0.65
N ARG A 57 9.27 18.63 -0.40
CA ARG A 57 10.59 19.27 -0.33
C ARG A 57 11.08 19.68 -1.72
N LYS A 58 10.97 18.79 -2.70
CA LYS A 58 11.34 19.07 -4.11
C LYS A 58 10.54 20.23 -4.68
N GLU A 59 9.23 20.30 -4.44
CA GLU A 59 8.41 21.44 -4.86
C GLU A 59 8.86 22.78 -4.24
N ARG A 60 9.37 22.78 -2.99
CA ARG A 60 9.89 23.99 -2.35
C ARG A 60 11.22 24.43 -2.96
N GLU A 61 12.09 23.49 -3.29
CA GLU A 61 13.39 23.76 -3.92
C GLU A 61 13.22 24.30 -5.35
N GLU A 62 12.34 23.70 -6.15
CA GLU A 62 12.02 24.20 -7.50
C GLU A 62 11.45 25.63 -7.49
N ARG A 63 10.55 25.93 -6.55
CA ARG A 63 10.01 27.28 -6.36
C ARG A 63 11.09 28.30 -5.98
N ARG A 64 12.10 27.88 -5.21
CA ARG A 64 13.21 28.75 -4.78
C ARG A 64 14.17 29.02 -5.94
N ASN A 65 14.52 28.00 -6.73
CA ASN A 65 15.34 28.16 -7.93
C ASN A 65 14.67 29.00 -9.02
N LYS A 66 13.34 28.90 -9.19
CA LYS A 66 12.60 29.78 -10.11
C LYS A 66 12.61 31.25 -9.70
N LYS A 67 12.65 31.56 -8.40
CA LYS A 67 12.75 32.94 -7.90
C LYS A 67 14.16 33.55 -8.03
N SER A 68 15.20 32.73 -8.06
CA SER A 68 16.59 33.19 -8.21
C SER A 68 16.99 33.49 -9.66
N LYS A 69 16.18 33.05 -10.63
CA LYS A 69 16.41 33.21 -12.07
C LYS A 69 15.60 34.37 -12.70
N LYS A 70 14.88 35.14 -11.89
CA LYS A 70 14.03 36.25 -12.30
C LYS A 70 14.49 37.51 -11.58
#